data_AF-I3Y0B1-F1
#
_entry.id   AF-I3Y0B1-F1
#
_cell.length_a   1.000
_cell.length_b   1.000
_cell.length_c   1.000
_cell.angle_alpha   90.00
_cell.angle_beta   90.00
_cell.angle_gamma   90.00
#
_symmetry.space_group_name_H-M   'P 1'
#
loop_
_entity.id
_entity.type
_entity.pdbx_description
1 polymer ?
#
loop_
_entity_poly.entity_id
_entity_poly.type
_entity_poly.pdbx_seq_one_letter_code
_entity_poly.pdbx_strand_id
1 'polypeptide(L)'
;MKPTLLVATDFSQNSTSVLKKALHLANVINASLHVIHVVETSFFTLKNKEYIRVQCLNKIAEAIPSFVPEYFHCLEGELKSTISHVAKEINATLIVIEDNQNKYIAEKIFIGSDMQNIIKKAGTPVLVFKNTLPSDYQSILLPTDLSEDSAFFIQGITELFPKAHLNLLHIWRVPVEFRLSLYGLDREDIAEFKKRCLADSKAELEAFVQSNHLPKERISTLLREDLDFETLKEINPELVAMHTTGAISLFAFNVLKESTADVLIYKLH
;
A
#
# COMPACT_ATOMS: atom_id res chain seq x y z
N MET A 1 1.21 21.25 4.84
CA MET A 1 -0.26 21.06 4.80
C MET A 1 -0.55 19.74 5.51
N LYS A 2 -1.65 19.62 6.26
CA LYS A 2 -2.01 18.36 6.94
C LYS A 2 -2.33 17.30 5.87
N PRO A 3 -1.78 16.06 5.91
CA PRO A 3 -2.14 15.00 4.95
C PRO A 3 -3.65 14.69 4.98
N THR A 4 -4.16 14.12 3.90
CA THR A 4 -5.58 13.79 3.75
C THR A 4 -5.73 12.30 3.46
N LEU A 5 -6.38 11.57 4.36
CA LEU A 5 -6.69 10.15 4.22
C LEU A 5 -8.11 9.98 3.69
N LEU A 6 -8.29 9.30 2.55
CA LEU A 6 -9.61 8.94 2.02
C LEU A 6 -9.87 7.45 2.22
N VAL A 7 -10.76 7.07 3.13
CA VAL A 7 -11.18 5.67 3.29
C VAL A 7 -12.46 5.38 2.51
N ALA A 8 -12.44 4.36 1.66
CA ALA A 8 -13.63 3.86 1.00
C ALA A 8 -14.31 2.80 1.87
N THR A 9 -15.64 2.90 2.02
CA THR A 9 -16.43 1.95 2.78
C THR A 9 -17.65 1.47 2.00
N ASP A 10 -17.98 0.19 2.16
CA ASP A 10 -19.19 -0.47 1.64
C ASP A 10 -20.29 -0.60 2.72
N PHE A 11 -20.05 -0.13 3.94
CA PHE A 11 -20.94 -0.32 5.10
C PHE A 11 -21.33 -1.78 5.39
N SER A 12 -20.52 -2.74 4.96
CA SER A 12 -20.65 -4.17 5.28
C SER A 12 -20.34 -4.45 6.76
N GLN A 13 -20.47 -5.71 7.19
CA GLN A 13 -20.38 -6.10 8.60
C GLN A 13 -19.10 -5.62 9.31
N ASN A 14 -17.96 -5.55 8.61
CA ASN A 14 -16.67 -5.12 9.18
C ASN A 14 -16.38 -3.62 9.05
N SER A 15 -17.25 -2.86 8.37
CA SER A 15 -17.03 -1.45 8.05
C SER A 15 -16.75 -0.59 9.28
N THR A 16 -17.41 -0.86 10.42
CA THR A 16 -17.16 -0.16 11.69
C THR A 16 -15.70 -0.31 12.14
N SER A 17 -15.15 -1.52 12.08
CA SER A 17 -13.77 -1.77 12.50
C SER A 17 -12.76 -1.19 11.50
N VAL A 18 -13.07 -1.23 10.21
CA VAL A 18 -12.27 -0.55 9.15
C VAL A 18 -12.23 0.96 9.38
N LEU A 19 -13.37 1.59 9.65
CA LEU A 19 -13.46 3.03 9.92
C LEU A 19 -12.65 3.41 11.18
N LYS A 20 -12.74 2.61 12.25
CA LYS A 20 -11.92 2.80 13.45
C LYS A 20 -10.43 2.65 13.18
N LYS A 21 -10.02 1.66 12.39
CA LYS A 21 -8.63 1.49 11.95
C LYS A 21 -8.16 2.67 11.08
N ALA A 22 -8.99 3.17 10.18
CA ALA A 22 -8.68 4.34 9.36
C ALA A 22 -8.53 5.62 10.20
N LEU A 23 -9.36 5.80 11.24
CA LEU A 23 -9.20 6.89 12.21
C LEU A 23 -7.89 6.76 12.99
N HIS A 24 -7.54 5.55 13.43
CA HIS A 24 -6.26 5.29 14.10
C HIS A 24 -5.08 5.67 13.20
N LEU A 25 -5.08 5.17 11.96
CA LEU A 25 -4.07 5.52 10.96
C LEU A 25 -4.01 7.05 10.74
N ALA A 26 -5.15 7.71 10.57
CA ALA A 26 -5.18 9.16 10.40
C ALA A 26 -4.53 9.89 11.58
N ASN A 27 -4.67 9.40 12.82
CA ASN A 27 -3.97 9.96 13.96
C ASN A 27 -2.45 9.68 13.92
N VAL A 28 -2.04 8.46 13.54
CA VAL A 28 -0.63 8.06 13.40
C VAL A 28 0.13 8.97 12.42
N ILE A 29 -0.48 9.23 11.26
CA ILE A 29 0.13 10.06 10.20
C ILE A 29 -0.29 11.55 10.29
N ASN A 30 -0.98 11.94 11.38
CA ASN A 30 -1.54 13.28 11.58
C ASN A 30 -2.32 13.81 10.36
N ALA A 31 -3.18 12.99 9.77
CA ALA A 31 -4.03 13.31 8.62
C ALA A 31 -5.45 13.75 9.02
N SER A 32 -6.15 14.43 8.11
CA SER A 32 -7.60 14.55 8.14
C SER A 32 -8.25 13.31 7.55
N LEU A 33 -9.25 12.74 8.22
CA LEU A 33 -9.99 11.58 7.75
C LEU A 33 -11.21 11.99 6.93
N HIS A 34 -11.22 11.61 5.66
CA HIS A 34 -12.38 11.65 4.79
C HIS A 34 -12.90 10.23 4.53
N VAL A 35 -14.20 10.09 4.43
CA VAL A 35 -14.87 8.81 4.16
C VAL A 35 -15.62 8.94 2.83
N ILE A 36 -15.50 7.95 1.97
CA ILE A 36 -16.28 7.86 0.73
C ILE A 36 -17.12 6.59 0.69
N HIS A 37 -18.36 6.75 0.26
CA HIS A 37 -19.24 5.67 -0.14
C HIS A 37 -19.76 5.95 -1.55
N VAL A 38 -19.53 5.00 -2.46
CA VAL A 38 -20.05 5.05 -3.83
C VAL A 38 -21.28 4.17 -3.90
N VAL A 39 -22.43 4.79 -4.15
CA VAL A 39 -23.74 4.13 -4.19
C VAL A 39 -24.06 3.78 -5.64
N GLU A 40 -24.53 2.56 -5.87
CA GLU A 40 -25.02 2.17 -7.21
C GLU A 40 -26.24 3.01 -7.60
N THR A 41 -26.28 3.45 -8.86
CA THR A 41 -27.31 4.37 -9.39
C THR A 41 -28.74 3.84 -9.21
N SER A 42 -28.92 2.53 -9.25
CA SER A 42 -30.21 1.86 -9.03
C SER A 42 -30.82 2.18 -7.66
N PHE A 43 -30.03 2.39 -6.62
CA PHE A 43 -30.55 2.63 -5.27
C PHE A 43 -31.14 4.03 -5.08
N PHE A 44 -30.66 5.03 -5.82
CA PHE A 44 -31.25 6.38 -5.77
C PHE A 44 -32.66 6.45 -6.38
N THR A 45 -33.07 5.44 -7.15
CA THR A 45 -34.45 5.32 -7.62
C THR A 45 -35.43 4.94 -6.51
N LEU A 46 -34.94 4.32 -5.42
CA LEU A 46 -35.76 3.86 -4.30
C LEU A 46 -35.86 4.88 -3.17
N LYS A 47 -34.77 5.65 -2.93
CA LYS A 47 -34.69 6.69 -1.92
C LYS A 47 -33.87 7.86 -2.45
N ASN A 48 -34.23 9.08 -2.07
CA ASN A 48 -33.46 10.25 -2.48
C ASN A 48 -32.05 10.25 -1.85
N LYS A 49 -31.12 10.96 -2.50
CA LYS A 49 -29.70 10.99 -2.13
C LYS A 49 -29.44 11.43 -0.69
N GLU A 50 -30.18 12.43 -0.24
CA GLU A 50 -30.00 12.97 1.12
C GLU A 50 -30.38 11.96 2.21
N TYR A 51 -31.45 11.20 2.00
CA TYR A 51 -31.82 10.15 2.95
C TYR A 51 -30.73 9.09 3.06
N ILE A 52 -30.18 8.62 1.93
CA ILE A 52 -29.09 7.64 1.93
C ILE A 52 -27.85 8.22 2.63
N ARG A 53 -27.49 9.47 2.34
CA ARG A 53 -26.36 10.17 2.98
C ARG A 53 -26.52 10.20 4.50
N VAL A 54 -27.69 10.59 5.02
CA VAL A 54 -27.95 10.66 6.47
C VAL A 54 -27.85 9.28 7.13
N GLN A 55 -28.39 8.22 6.51
CA GLN A 55 -28.28 6.86 7.04
C GLN A 55 -26.82 6.38 7.11
N CYS A 56 -26.03 6.65 6.06
CA CYS A 56 -24.60 6.35 6.05
C CYS A 56 -23.83 7.16 7.10
N LEU A 57 -24.14 8.46 7.26
CA LEU A 57 -23.54 9.30 8.30
C LEU A 57 -23.79 8.76 9.70
N ASN A 58 -25.00 8.30 10.00
CA ASN A 58 -25.31 7.70 11.30
C ASN A 58 -24.43 6.47 11.56
N LYS A 59 -24.24 5.60 10.57
CA LYS A 59 -23.31 4.46 10.69
C LYS A 59 -21.86 4.89 10.91
N ILE A 60 -21.40 5.95 10.24
CA ILE A 60 -20.06 6.50 10.48
C ILE A 60 -19.97 7.05 11.92
N ALA A 61 -20.99 7.77 12.39
CA ALA A 61 -21.03 8.33 13.73
C ALA A 61 -21.05 7.26 14.84
N GLU A 62 -21.70 6.11 14.59
CA GLU A 62 -21.62 4.93 15.49
C GLU A 62 -20.19 4.39 15.60
N ALA A 63 -19.42 4.39 14.50
CA ALA A 63 -18.03 3.95 14.49
C ALA A 63 -17.07 5.02 15.05
N ILE A 64 -17.32 6.29 14.72
CA ILE A 64 -16.50 7.46 14.99
C ILE A 64 -17.41 8.62 15.43
N PRO A 65 -17.73 8.73 16.74
CA PRO A 65 -18.65 9.75 17.24
C PRO A 65 -18.20 11.20 16.99
N SER A 66 -16.89 11.43 16.84
CA SER A 66 -16.29 12.73 16.56
C SER A 66 -16.12 13.03 15.05
N PHE A 67 -16.73 12.24 14.18
CA PHE A 67 -16.59 12.41 12.73
C PHE A 67 -17.23 13.72 12.25
N VAL A 68 -16.54 14.41 11.35
CA VAL A 68 -16.98 15.68 10.76
C VAL A 68 -17.84 15.39 9.52
N PRO A 69 -19.17 15.66 9.53
CA PRO A 69 -20.07 15.27 8.44
C PRO A 69 -19.68 15.82 7.05
N GLU A 70 -19.02 16.96 7.00
CA GLU A 70 -18.50 17.60 5.77
C GLU A 70 -17.40 16.77 5.10
N TYR A 71 -16.73 15.88 5.84
CA TYR A 71 -15.70 14.98 5.31
C TYR A 71 -16.24 13.65 4.79
N PHE A 72 -17.57 13.48 4.80
CA PHE A 72 -18.22 12.35 4.15
C PHE A 72 -18.64 12.67 2.71
N HIS A 73 -18.21 11.82 1.80
CA HIS A 73 -18.51 11.87 0.37
C HIS A 73 -19.46 10.72 0.01
N CYS A 74 -20.73 11.03 -0.24
CA CYS A 74 -21.74 10.07 -0.67
C CYS A 74 -22.13 10.38 -2.11
N LEU A 75 -21.65 9.58 -3.05
CA LEU A 75 -21.70 9.86 -4.48
C LEU A 75 -22.23 8.66 -5.26
N GLU A 76 -22.85 8.94 -6.39
CA GLU A 76 -23.23 7.90 -7.35
C GLU A 76 -22.14 7.73 -8.41
N GLY A 77 -22.00 6.53 -8.95
CA GLY A 77 -21.15 6.30 -10.11
C GLY A 77 -20.38 4.99 -10.07
N GLU A 78 -19.40 4.88 -10.95
CA GLU A 78 -18.52 3.73 -11.02
C GLU A 78 -17.42 3.84 -9.95
N LEU A 79 -17.36 2.86 -9.04
CA LEU A 79 -16.51 2.83 -7.84
C LEU A 79 -15.09 3.40 -8.05
N LYS A 80 -14.35 2.86 -9.02
CA LYS A 80 -12.94 3.25 -9.27
C LYS A 80 -12.77 4.68 -9.75
N SER A 81 -13.65 5.17 -10.63
CA SER A 81 -13.54 6.51 -11.18
C SER A 81 -14.00 7.55 -10.16
N THR A 82 -15.06 7.26 -9.42
CA THR A 82 -15.55 8.13 -8.34
C THR A 82 -14.52 8.25 -7.21
N ILE A 83 -13.92 7.15 -6.74
CA ILE A 83 -12.86 7.20 -5.70
C ILE A 83 -11.66 8.01 -6.19
N SER A 84 -11.17 7.75 -7.41
CA SER A 84 -10.01 8.47 -7.96
C SER A 84 -10.29 9.96 -8.16
N HIS A 85 -11.50 10.30 -8.59
CA HIS A 85 -11.93 11.69 -8.77
C HIS A 85 -11.96 12.44 -7.44
N VAL A 86 -12.64 11.88 -6.42
CA VAL A 86 -12.72 12.50 -5.09
C VAL A 86 -11.36 12.62 -4.45
N ALA A 87 -10.52 11.59 -4.54
CA ALA A 87 -9.14 11.63 -4.05
C ALA A 87 -8.37 12.81 -4.65
N LYS A 88 -8.51 13.04 -5.96
CA LYS A 88 -7.90 14.19 -6.64
C LYS A 88 -8.50 15.52 -6.18
N GLU A 89 -9.82 15.63 -6.07
CA GLU A 89 -10.50 16.87 -5.67
C GLU A 89 -10.12 17.33 -4.27
N ILE A 90 -9.99 16.42 -3.31
CA ILE A 90 -9.61 16.73 -1.93
C ILE A 90 -8.09 16.74 -1.70
N ASN A 91 -7.29 16.52 -2.75
CA ASN A 91 -5.84 16.32 -2.68
C ASN A 91 -5.46 15.25 -1.63
N ALA A 92 -6.11 14.10 -1.70
CA ALA A 92 -5.82 12.96 -0.83
C ALA A 92 -4.35 12.55 -0.99
N THR A 93 -3.67 12.35 0.14
CA THR A 93 -2.30 11.84 0.18
C THR A 93 -2.27 10.32 0.22
N LEU A 94 -3.36 9.70 0.68
CA LEU A 94 -3.49 8.25 0.79
C LEU A 94 -4.96 7.84 0.66
N ILE A 95 -5.23 6.84 -0.18
CA ILE A 95 -6.52 6.15 -0.27
C ILE A 95 -6.42 4.87 0.55
N VAL A 96 -7.46 4.56 1.32
CA VAL A 96 -7.58 3.31 2.08
C VAL A 96 -8.76 2.51 1.56
N ILE A 97 -8.52 1.23 1.29
CA ILE A 97 -9.56 0.25 0.95
C ILE A 97 -9.38 -1.02 1.80
N GLU A 98 -10.49 -1.69 2.11
CA GLU A 98 -10.46 -3.00 2.79
C GLU A 98 -10.25 -4.12 1.76
N ASP A 99 -9.45 -5.12 2.12
CA ASP A 99 -9.39 -6.36 1.37
C ASP A 99 -10.60 -7.26 1.65
N ASN A 100 -11.49 -7.38 0.68
CA ASN A 100 -12.75 -8.11 0.79
C ASN A 100 -12.65 -9.60 0.39
N GLN A 101 -11.45 -10.19 0.36
CA GLN A 101 -11.22 -11.58 -0.09
C GLN A 101 -12.17 -12.62 0.55
N ASN A 102 -12.53 -12.45 1.82
CA ASN A 102 -13.34 -13.39 2.62
C ASN A 102 -14.85 -13.07 2.75
N LYS A 103 -15.39 -12.05 2.05
CA LYS A 103 -16.83 -11.78 2.08
C LYS A 103 -17.60 -12.75 1.17
N TYR A 104 -18.87 -13.06 1.47
CA TYR A 104 -19.73 -13.81 0.56
C TYR A 104 -19.78 -13.11 -0.80
N ILE A 105 -19.81 -13.85 -1.92
CA ILE A 105 -19.77 -13.29 -3.29
C ILE A 105 -20.86 -12.22 -3.50
N ALA A 106 -22.00 -12.34 -2.82
CA ALA A 106 -23.11 -11.39 -2.86
C ALA A 106 -22.88 -10.07 -2.08
N GLU A 107 -21.84 -9.99 -1.24
CA GLU A 107 -21.48 -8.82 -0.42
C GLU A 107 -20.15 -8.17 -0.89
N LYS A 108 -19.57 -8.66 -2.00
CA LYS A 108 -18.28 -8.17 -2.53
C LYS A 108 -18.48 -6.92 -3.39
N ILE A 109 -18.20 -5.74 -2.84
CA ILE A 109 -18.04 -4.50 -3.64
C ILE A 109 -16.60 -4.35 -4.17
N PHE A 110 -15.61 -5.00 -3.54
CA PHE A 110 -14.23 -5.05 -4.03
C PHE A 110 -13.89 -6.49 -4.40
N ILE A 111 -14.20 -6.90 -5.63
CA ILE A 111 -13.60 -8.10 -6.20
C ILE A 111 -12.13 -7.77 -6.46
N GLY A 112 -11.21 -8.73 -6.39
CA GLY A 112 -9.77 -8.47 -6.59
C GLY A 112 -9.42 -7.64 -7.84
N SER A 113 -10.31 -7.62 -8.85
CA SER A 113 -10.27 -6.73 -10.02
C SER A 113 -10.51 -5.24 -9.69
N ASP A 114 -11.44 -4.90 -8.79
CA ASP A 114 -11.78 -3.52 -8.45
C ASP A 114 -10.66 -2.85 -7.67
N MET A 115 -10.08 -3.55 -6.69
CA MET A 115 -8.87 -3.12 -5.99
C MET A 115 -7.74 -2.79 -6.98
N GLN A 116 -7.41 -3.73 -7.87
CA GLN A 116 -6.39 -3.51 -8.89
C GLN A 116 -6.72 -2.33 -9.80
N ASN A 117 -7.99 -2.18 -10.17
CA ASN A 117 -8.43 -1.09 -11.03
C ASN A 117 -8.34 0.27 -10.33
N ILE A 118 -8.61 0.33 -9.02
CA ILE A 118 -8.42 1.52 -8.20
C ILE A 118 -6.93 1.86 -8.15
N ILE A 119 -6.07 0.91 -7.77
CA ILE A 119 -4.60 1.12 -7.73
C ILE A 119 -4.08 1.61 -9.08
N LYS A 120 -4.57 1.04 -10.19
CA LYS A 120 -4.16 1.42 -11.56
C LYS A 120 -4.58 2.83 -11.97
N LYS A 121 -5.66 3.39 -11.40
CA LYS A 121 -6.27 4.67 -11.81
C LYS A 121 -6.11 5.80 -10.78
N ALA A 122 -5.81 5.48 -9.53
CA ALA A 122 -5.89 6.43 -8.41
C ALA A 122 -4.96 7.64 -8.56
N GLY A 123 -3.76 7.48 -9.14
CA GLY A 123 -2.71 8.50 -9.16
C GLY A 123 -2.23 8.92 -7.75
N THR A 124 -2.75 8.26 -6.71
CA THR A 124 -2.53 8.49 -5.28
C THR A 124 -2.15 7.14 -4.67
N PRO A 125 -1.23 7.08 -3.69
CA PRO A 125 -0.95 5.84 -2.97
C PRO A 125 -2.23 5.19 -2.43
N VAL A 126 -2.32 3.86 -2.54
CA VAL A 126 -3.46 3.07 -2.06
C VAL A 126 -2.96 2.08 -1.02
N LEU A 127 -3.45 2.21 0.21
CA LEU A 127 -3.26 1.26 1.30
C LEU A 127 -4.43 0.29 1.37
N VAL A 128 -4.10 -0.99 1.31
CA VAL A 128 -5.03 -2.11 1.41
C VAL A 128 -4.95 -2.70 2.81
N PHE A 129 -6.02 -2.56 3.58
CA PHE A 129 -6.13 -3.21 4.88
C PHE A 129 -6.37 -4.72 4.70
N LYS A 130 -5.49 -5.55 5.25
CA LYS A 130 -5.63 -7.02 5.30
C LYS A 130 -6.41 -7.52 6.49
N ASN A 131 -6.50 -6.71 7.52
CA ASN A 131 -7.27 -6.99 8.73
C ASN A 131 -7.80 -5.67 9.32
N THR A 132 -8.62 -5.79 10.35
CA THR A 132 -9.26 -4.64 11.01
C THR A 132 -8.57 -4.22 12.32
N LEU A 133 -7.43 -4.84 12.66
CA LEU A 133 -6.66 -4.49 13.85
C LEU A 133 -5.92 -3.16 13.61
N PRO A 134 -6.02 -2.19 14.53
CA PRO A 134 -5.20 -0.98 14.50
C PRO A 134 -3.71 -1.31 14.55
N SER A 135 -2.91 -0.54 13.82
CA SER A 135 -1.45 -0.64 13.80
C SER A 135 -0.86 0.77 13.70
N ASP A 136 0.25 0.97 14.41
CA ASP A 136 1.02 2.21 14.38
C ASP A 136 1.99 2.27 13.18
N TYR A 137 2.05 1.19 12.40
CA TYR A 137 2.95 0.97 11.26
C TYR A 137 4.41 1.22 11.65
N GLN A 138 4.84 0.65 12.77
CA GLN A 138 6.19 0.86 13.31
C GLN A 138 7.28 0.15 12.50
N SER A 139 6.94 -0.92 11.79
CA SER A 139 7.86 -1.66 10.92
C SER A 139 7.29 -1.74 9.51
N ILE A 140 7.98 -1.10 8.55
CA ILE A 140 7.58 -1.05 7.14
C ILE A 140 8.65 -1.76 6.31
N LEU A 141 8.24 -2.71 5.48
CA LEU A 141 9.10 -3.33 4.47
C LEU A 141 8.96 -2.59 3.13
N LEU A 142 10.10 -2.20 2.55
CA LEU A 142 10.21 -1.45 1.30
C LEU A 142 11.11 -2.21 0.32
N PRO A 143 10.55 -3.02 -0.59
CA PRO A 143 11.31 -3.56 -1.71
C PRO A 143 11.84 -2.42 -2.60
N THR A 144 13.08 -2.52 -3.04
CA THR A 144 13.71 -1.50 -3.90
C THR A 144 14.62 -2.10 -4.95
N ASP A 145 14.52 -1.55 -6.16
CA ASP A 145 15.42 -1.78 -7.29
C ASP A 145 16.53 -0.72 -7.39
N LEU A 146 16.67 0.13 -6.37
CA LEU A 146 17.63 1.24 -6.29
C LEU A 146 17.45 2.33 -7.37
N SER A 147 16.31 2.36 -8.05
CA SER A 147 15.98 3.41 -9.03
C SER A 147 15.63 4.75 -8.37
N GLU A 148 15.64 5.83 -9.17
CA GLU A 148 15.17 7.15 -8.74
C GLU A 148 13.69 7.13 -8.32
N ASP A 149 12.86 6.36 -9.03
CA ASP A 149 11.45 6.13 -8.68
C ASP A 149 11.32 5.46 -7.29
N SER A 150 12.18 4.48 -7.01
CA SER A 150 12.29 3.87 -5.69
C SER A 150 12.71 4.87 -4.63
N ALA A 151 13.68 5.73 -4.91
CA ALA A 151 14.13 6.76 -3.97
C ALA A 151 12.99 7.74 -3.65
N PHE A 152 12.30 8.25 -4.68
CA PHE A 152 11.16 9.14 -4.53
C PHE A 152 10.04 8.51 -3.69
N PHE A 153 9.70 7.26 -3.97
CA PHE A 153 8.69 6.54 -3.21
C PHE A 153 9.08 6.35 -1.74
N ILE A 154 10.32 5.90 -1.48
CA ILE A 154 10.82 5.67 -0.12
C ILE A 154 10.84 6.99 0.66
N GLN A 155 11.24 8.09 0.03
CA GLN A 155 11.19 9.41 0.65
C GLN A 155 9.75 9.79 1.04
N GLY A 156 8.77 9.59 0.15
CA GLY A 156 7.36 9.80 0.47
C GLY A 156 6.87 8.97 1.65
N ILE A 157 7.32 7.71 1.77
CA ILE A 157 7.02 6.86 2.93
C ILE A 157 7.68 7.36 4.21
N THR A 158 8.91 7.89 4.14
CA THR A 158 9.60 8.47 5.31
C THR A 158 8.87 9.69 5.86
N GLU A 159 8.27 10.49 4.98
CA GLU A 159 7.49 11.68 5.32
C GLU A 159 6.11 11.30 5.88
N LEU A 160 5.46 10.31 5.26
CA LEU A 160 4.14 9.83 5.67
C LEU A 160 4.18 9.08 7.02
N PHE A 161 5.25 8.32 7.27
CA PHE A 161 5.47 7.54 8.50
C PHE A 161 6.76 7.98 9.20
N PRO A 162 6.80 9.17 9.83
CA PRO A 162 8.02 9.75 10.37
C PRO A 162 8.61 8.99 11.57
N LYS A 163 7.82 8.14 12.21
CA LYS A 163 8.23 7.33 13.38
C LYS A 163 8.54 5.87 13.03
N ALA A 164 8.24 5.42 11.82
CA ALA A 164 8.42 4.03 11.43
C ALA A 164 9.90 3.67 11.26
N HIS A 165 10.25 2.46 11.61
CA HIS A 165 11.48 1.81 11.17
C HIS A 165 11.26 1.20 9.78
N LEU A 166 12.18 1.46 8.87
CA LEU A 166 12.09 1.14 7.46
C LEU A 166 13.09 0.03 7.14
N ASN A 167 12.59 -1.10 6.65
CA ASN A 167 13.40 -2.23 6.19
C ASN A 167 13.48 -2.15 4.67
N LEU A 168 14.60 -1.66 4.14
CA LEU A 168 14.84 -1.60 2.71
C LEU A 168 15.35 -2.95 2.24
N LEU A 169 14.57 -3.61 1.38
CA LEU A 169 14.91 -4.91 0.83
C LEU A 169 15.36 -4.76 -0.62
N HIS A 170 16.62 -5.06 -0.88
CA HIS A 170 17.16 -5.14 -2.23
C HIS A 170 17.36 -6.61 -2.63
N ILE A 171 16.75 -6.98 -3.76
CA ILE A 171 16.91 -8.32 -4.34
C ILE A 171 18.07 -8.24 -5.33
N TRP A 172 19.17 -8.91 -5.00
CA TRP A 172 20.32 -9.01 -5.89
C TRP A 172 20.25 -10.30 -6.71
N ARG A 173 20.80 -10.30 -7.91
CA ARG A 173 20.80 -11.46 -8.79
C ARG A 173 22.16 -11.65 -9.45
N VAL A 174 22.50 -12.90 -9.71
CA VAL A 174 23.65 -13.27 -10.53
C VAL A 174 23.23 -13.21 -11.99
N PRO A 175 23.81 -12.33 -12.82
CA PRO A 175 23.48 -12.29 -14.24
C PRO A 175 23.76 -13.63 -14.90
N VAL A 176 22.70 -14.26 -15.43
CA VAL A 176 22.79 -15.43 -16.31
C VAL A 176 23.54 -16.62 -15.70
N GLU A 177 23.22 -16.97 -14.45
CA GLU A 177 23.87 -18.04 -13.67
C GLU A 177 24.05 -19.36 -14.44
N PHE A 178 23.04 -19.76 -15.23
CA PHE A 178 23.11 -20.99 -16.04
C PHE A 178 24.17 -20.97 -17.15
N ARG A 179 24.61 -19.79 -17.61
CA ARG A 179 25.65 -19.63 -18.63
C ARG A 179 27.05 -19.64 -18.06
N LEU A 180 27.21 -19.41 -16.75
CA LEU A 180 28.52 -19.41 -16.12
C LEU A 180 29.22 -20.76 -16.29
N SER A 181 28.48 -21.86 -16.12
CA SER A 181 28.99 -23.22 -16.39
C SER A 181 29.26 -23.47 -17.88
N LEU A 182 28.48 -22.87 -18.79
CA LEU A 182 28.73 -22.96 -20.24
C LEU A 182 29.99 -22.20 -20.67
N TYR A 183 30.44 -21.22 -19.88
CA TYR A 183 31.69 -20.50 -20.09
C TYR A 183 32.91 -21.20 -19.50
N GLY A 184 32.74 -22.42 -18.97
CA GLY A 184 33.82 -23.20 -18.38
C GLY A 184 34.22 -22.77 -16.97
N LEU A 185 33.42 -21.92 -16.32
CA LEU A 185 33.63 -21.56 -14.92
C LEU A 185 33.27 -22.75 -14.02
N ASP A 186 34.19 -23.10 -13.13
CA ASP A 186 33.96 -24.17 -12.17
C ASP A 186 33.16 -23.67 -10.94
N ARG A 187 33.02 -24.52 -9.94
CA ARG A 187 32.26 -24.17 -8.73
C ARG A 187 32.93 -23.08 -7.91
N GLU A 188 34.27 -23.02 -7.89
CA GLU A 188 35.03 -22.04 -7.14
C GLU A 188 34.94 -20.67 -7.83
N ASP A 189 35.08 -20.63 -9.16
CA ASP A 189 34.88 -19.43 -9.96
C ASP A 189 33.48 -18.82 -9.77
N ILE A 190 32.44 -19.67 -9.81
CA ILE A 190 31.05 -19.23 -9.63
C ILE A 190 30.84 -18.70 -8.21
N ALA A 191 31.41 -19.35 -7.18
CA ALA A 191 31.30 -18.90 -5.81
C ALA A 191 31.98 -17.54 -5.60
N GLU A 192 33.16 -17.34 -6.20
CA GLU A 192 33.86 -16.05 -6.15
C GLU A 192 33.07 -14.96 -6.88
N PHE A 193 32.52 -15.27 -8.05
CA PHE A 193 31.66 -14.35 -8.80
C PHE A 193 30.42 -13.94 -7.99
N LYS A 194 29.73 -14.90 -7.36
CA LYS A 194 28.59 -14.62 -6.46
C LYS A 194 28.98 -13.69 -5.32
N LYS A 195 30.13 -13.95 -4.67
CA LYS A 195 30.63 -13.12 -3.57
C LYS A 195 30.89 -11.67 -4.02
N ARG A 196 31.42 -11.48 -5.23
CA ARG A 196 31.61 -10.15 -5.83
C ARG A 196 30.27 -9.46 -6.10
N CYS A 197 29.32 -10.13 -6.75
CA CYS A 197 27.98 -9.57 -6.99
C CYS A 197 27.31 -9.14 -5.68
N LEU A 198 27.39 -9.96 -4.63
CA LEU A 198 26.84 -9.62 -3.32
C LEU A 198 27.52 -8.39 -2.70
N ALA A 199 28.85 -8.30 -2.80
CA ALA A 199 29.60 -7.15 -2.29
C ALA A 199 29.26 -5.87 -3.06
N ASP A 200 29.14 -5.96 -4.39
CA ASP A 200 28.78 -4.84 -5.26
C ASP A 200 27.35 -4.37 -4.96
N SER A 201 26.36 -5.27 -4.90
CA SER A 201 24.98 -4.92 -4.54
C SER A 201 24.85 -4.34 -3.13
N LYS A 202 25.70 -4.78 -2.19
CA LYS A 202 25.74 -4.18 -0.84
C LYS A 202 26.25 -2.75 -0.90
N ALA A 203 27.34 -2.50 -1.63
CA ALA A 203 27.90 -1.17 -1.81
C ALA A 203 26.91 -0.23 -2.51
N GLU A 204 26.20 -0.72 -3.53
CA GLU A 204 25.15 0.03 -4.23
C GLU A 204 23.99 0.42 -3.30
N LEU A 205 23.49 -0.51 -2.49
CA LEU A 205 22.42 -0.22 -1.53
C LEU A 205 22.88 0.79 -0.46
N GLU A 206 24.11 0.66 0.06
CA GLU A 206 24.67 1.63 0.99
C GLU A 206 24.80 3.02 0.35
N ALA A 207 25.29 3.09 -0.90
CA ALA A 207 25.39 4.34 -1.66
C ALA A 207 24.01 4.96 -1.94
N PHE A 208 23.01 4.15 -2.24
CA PHE A 208 21.62 4.57 -2.46
C PHE A 208 21.04 5.23 -1.19
N VAL A 209 21.23 4.62 -0.02
CA VAL A 209 20.77 5.20 1.26
C VAL A 209 21.51 6.51 1.56
N GLN A 210 22.80 6.59 1.26
CA GLN A 210 23.61 7.79 1.49
C GLN A 210 23.23 8.96 0.58
N SER A 211 23.03 8.68 -0.71
CA SER A 211 22.84 9.71 -1.75
C SER A 211 21.44 10.35 -1.71
N ASN A 212 20.44 9.62 -1.22
CA ASN A 212 19.04 10.07 -1.17
C ASN A 212 18.63 10.71 0.17
N HIS A 213 19.60 11.07 1.03
CA HIS A 213 19.37 11.71 2.33
C HIS A 213 18.33 11.01 3.23
N LEU A 214 18.23 9.68 3.11
CA LEU A 214 17.28 8.89 3.88
C LEU A 214 17.69 8.83 5.36
N PRO A 215 16.74 8.76 6.31
CA PRO A 215 17.01 8.80 7.75
C PRO A 215 17.67 7.50 8.22
N LYS A 216 19.01 7.48 8.20
CA LYS A 216 19.82 6.28 8.47
C LYS A 216 19.54 5.65 9.85
N GLU A 217 19.15 6.43 10.85
CA GLU A 217 18.89 5.90 12.20
C GLU A 217 17.65 5.01 12.26
N ARG A 218 16.77 5.10 11.26
CA ARG A 218 15.51 4.35 11.16
C ARG A 218 15.51 3.36 9.99
N ILE A 219 16.64 3.17 9.32
CA ILE A 219 16.75 2.31 8.14
C ILE A 219 17.62 1.11 8.44
N SER A 220 17.05 -0.08 8.23
CA SER A 220 17.80 -1.31 8.09
C SER A 220 17.78 -1.76 6.64
N THR A 221 18.92 -2.25 6.16
CA THR A 221 19.09 -2.75 4.79
C THR A 221 19.16 -4.27 4.79
N LEU A 222 18.42 -4.91 3.88
CA LEU A 222 18.35 -6.34 3.71
C LEU A 222 18.70 -6.69 2.26
N LEU A 223 19.67 -7.59 2.08
CA LEU A 223 19.97 -8.19 0.79
C LEU A 223 19.47 -9.64 0.77
N ARG A 224 18.79 -10.01 -0.32
CA ARG A 224 18.32 -11.37 -0.58
C ARG A 224 18.49 -11.72 -2.06
N GLU A 225 18.68 -13.00 -2.38
CA GLU A 225 18.76 -13.50 -3.77
C GLU A 225 17.39 -13.57 -4.45
N ASP A 226 16.34 -13.71 -3.64
CA ASP A 226 14.95 -13.69 -4.06
C ASP A 226 14.09 -13.06 -2.97
N LEU A 227 12.86 -12.68 -3.31
CA LEU A 227 11.86 -12.29 -2.33
C LEU A 227 10.81 -13.38 -2.22
N ASP A 228 10.99 -14.22 -1.22
CA ASP A 228 10.06 -15.28 -0.85
C ASP A 228 9.17 -14.86 0.34
N PHE A 229 8.08 -15.60 0.53
CA PHE A 229 7.20 -15.40 1.67
C PHE A 229 7.88 -15.70 3.01
N GLU A 230 8.97 -16.48 3.01
CA GLU A 230 9.75 -16.70 4.22
C GLU A 230 10.43 -15.42 4.68
N THR A 231 10.95 -14.60 3.76
CA THR A 231 11.47 -13.26 4.08
C THR A 231 10.38 -12.37 4.68
N LEU A 232 9.15 -12.40 4.15
CA LEU A 232 8.02 -11.65 4.71
C LEU A 232 7.66 -12.12 6.13
N LYS A 233 7.70 -13.43 6.39
CA LYS A 233 7.46 -14.00 7.73
C LYS A 233 8.59 -13.69 8.71
N GLU A 234 9.84 -13.73 8.27
CA GLU A 234 11.03 -13.42 9.08
C GLU A 234 10.98 -11.97 9.58
N ILE A 235 10.71 -11.04 8.65
CA ILE A 235 10.64 -9.60 8.97
C ILE A 235 9.37 -9.28 9.76
N ASN A 236 8.27 -10.01 9.49
CA ASN A 236 6.94 -9.79 10.05
C ASN A 236 6.54 -8.31 10.05
N PRO A 237 6.56 -7.63 8.88
CA PRO A 237 6.28 -6.20 8.83
C PRO A 237 4.80 -5.91 9.14
N GLU A 238 4.52 -4.73 9.67
CA GLU A 238 3.14 -4.26 9.85
C GLU A 238 2.57 -3.74 8.51
N LEU A 239 3.46 -3.26 7.64
CA LEU A 239 3.15 -2.74 6.31
C LEU A 239 4.21 -3.18 5.29
N VAL A 240 3.77 -3.67 4.14
CA VAL A 240 4.61 -3.76 2.94
C VAL A 240 4.25 -2.60 2.01
N ALA A 241 5.20 -1.70 1.77
CA ALA A 241 5.01 -0.55 0.91
C ALA A 241 5.85 -0.70 -0.36
N MET A 242 5.24 -0.53 -1.53
CA MET A 242 5.95 -0.63 -2.80
C MET A 242 5.38 0.31 -3.86
N HIS A 243 6.20 0.64 -4.85
CA HIS A 243 5.76 1.33 -6.05
C HIS A 243 5.66 0.39 -7.24
N THR A 244 4.98 0.85 -8.28
CA THR A 244 4.95 0.17 -9.58
C THR A 244 4.96 1.20 -10.70
N THR A 245 5.76 0.93 -11.73
CA THR A 245 5.78 1.70 -12.99
C THR A 245 4.97 0.95 -14.05
N GLY A 246 3.99 1.59 -14.68
CA GLY A 246 3.16 0.96 -15.71
C GLY A 246 2.09 -0.02 -15.18
N ALA A 247 2.18 -1.30 -15.54
CA ALA A 247 1.28 -2.34 -15.02
C ALA A 247 1.76 -2.84 -13.65
N ILE A 248 0.83 -3.21 -12.78
CA ILE A 248 1.16 -3.84 -11.49
C ILE A 248 1.99 -5.10 -11.79
N SER A 249 3.23 -5.14 -11.30
CA SER A 249 4.11 -6.29 -11.49
C SER A 249 3.49 -7.56 -10.89
N LEU A 250 3.82 -8.72 -11.45
CA LEU A 250 3.38 -10.01 -10.89
C LEU A 250 3.79 -10.13 -9.41
N PHE A 251 4.94 -9.56 -9.07
CA PHE A 251 5.42 -9.45 -7.71
C PHE A 251 4.47 -8.65 -6.81
N ALA A 252 4.15 -7.41 -7.17
CA ALA A 252 3.24 -6.57 -6.39
C ALA A 252 1.85 -7.21 -6.27
N PHE A 253 1.41 -7.91 -7.31
CA PHE A 253 0.18 -8.69 -7.28
C PHE A 253 0.22 -9.86 -6.29
N ASN A 254 1.33 -10.62 -6.24
CA ASN A 254 1.48 -11.73 -5.30
C ASN A 254 1.50 -11.22 -3.85
N VAL A 255 2.21 -10.13 -3.56
CA VAL A 255 2.21 -9.52 -2.22
C VAL A 255 0.81 -9.03 -1.85
N LEU A 256 0.11 -8.35 -2.77
CA LEU A 256 -1.29 -7.98 -2.53
C LEU A 256 -2.17 -9.19 -2.22
N LYS A 257 -1.95 -10.34 -2.85
CA LYS A 257 -2.85 -11.48 -2.68
C LYS A 257 -2.55 -12.26 -1.39
N GLU A 258 -1.28 -12.42 -1.06
CA GLU A 258 -0.83 -13.42 -0.08
C GLU A 258 -0.26 -12.80 1.21
N SER A 259 0.01 -11.49 1.24
CA SER A 259 0.44 -10.81 2.47
C SER A 259 -0.65 -10.79 3.53
N THR A 260 -0.27 -11.11 4.77
CA THR A 260 -1.09 -10.91 5.99
C THR A 260 -0.94 -9.49 6.56
N ALA A 261 0.19 -8.84 6.28
CA ALA A 261 0.44 -7.44 6.59
C ALA A 261 -0.30 -6.52 5.62
N ASP A 262 -0.68 -5.32 6.07
CA ASP A 262 -1.28 -4.33 5.17
C ASP A 262 -0.32 -4.01 4.02
N VAL A 263 -0.87 -3.63 2.87
CA VAL A 263 -0.07 -3.42 1.66
C VAL A 263 -0.36 -2.05 1.08
N LEU A 264 0.66 -1.20 0.95
CA LEU A 264 0.57 0.08 0.27
C LEU A 264 1.20 -0.04 -1.11
N ILE A 265 0.44 0.33 -2.14
CA ILE A 265 0.94 0.43 -3.52
C ILE A 265 0.77 1.84 -4.04
N TYR A 266 1.85 2.39 -4.59
CA TYR A 266 1.80 3.61 -5.37
C TYR A 266 2.17 3.35 -6.83
N LYS A 267 1.26 3.69 -7.75
CA LYS A 267 1.56 3.66 -9.17
C LYS A 267 2.15 5.01 -9.61
N LEU A 268 3.42 4.99 -9.96
CA LEU A 268 4.13 6.13 -10.52
C LEU A 268 3.78 6.27 -12.02
N HIS A 269 3.68 7.52 -12.49
CA HIS A 269 3.20 7.89 -13.82
C HIS A 269 4.27 8.62 -14.61
#